data_AF-A0A9E1QXG0-F1
#
_entry.id   AF-A0A9E1QXG0-F1
#
_cell.length_a   1.000
_cell.length_b   1.000
_cell.length_c   1.000
_cell.angle_alpha   90.00
_cell.angle_beta   90.00
_cell.angle_gamma   90.00
#
_symmetry.space_group_name_H-M   'P 1'
#
loop_
_entity.id
_entity.type
_entity.pdbx_description
1 polymer ?
#
loop_
_entity_poly.entity_id
_entity_poly.type
_entity_poly.pdbx_seq_one_letter_code
_entity_poly.pdbx_strand_id
1 'polypeptide(L)'
;MKKLILLLMFLSFEGYSQEFLGKAYYMSKSTVNMDWMKNMSPERQKYMKARMKTALEKNYILDFDSKSSYFKEEVTLDAGGSGGGGFNWMQFVTGPAQGDIFKNIQEKTYT
;
A
#
# COMPACT_ATOMS: atom_id res chain seq x y z
N MET A 1 -10.67 -11.81 56.67
CA MET A 1 -10.75 -10.33 56.65
C MET A 1 -9.81 -9.75 55.59
N LYS A 2 -8.50 -9.57 55.85
CA LYS A 2 -7.55 -8.93 54.90
C LYS A 2 -7.46 -9.61 53.52
N LYS A 3 -7.46 -10.95 53.47
CA LYS A 3 -7.44 -11.72 52.21
C LYS A 3 -8.70 -11.51 51.36
N LEU A 4 -9.85 -11.30 52.01
CA LEU A 4 -11.13 -11.07 51.35
C LEU A 4 -11.20 -9.67 50.72
N ILE A 5 -10.65 -8.68 51.43
CA ILE A 5 -10.54 -7.29 50.95
C ILE A 5 -9.63 -7.22 49.72
N LEU A 6 -8.50 -7.93 49.72
CA LEU A 6 -7.59 -7.98 48.58
C LEU A 6 -8.27 -8.57 47.33
N LEU A 7 -9.04 -9.64 47.50
CA LEU A 7 -9.79 -10.28 46.40
C LEU A 7 -10.86 -9.34 45.81
N LEU A 8 -11.56 -8.59 46.67
CA LEU A 8 -12.55 -7.60 46.26
C LEU A 8 -11.94 -6.43 45.46
N MET A 9 -10.69 -6.02 45.78
CA MET A 9 -9.99 -4.99 45.01
C MET A 9 -9.57 -5.44 43.60
N PHE A 10 -9.36 -6.74 43.38
CA PHE A 10 -9.06 -7.26 42.04
C PHE A 10 -10.31 -7.43 41.16
N LEU A 11 -11.49 -7.58 41.77
CA LEU A 11 -12.76 -7.76 41.04
C LEU A 11 -13.35 -6.45 40.50
N SER A 12 -12.91 -5.30 40.99
CA SER A 12 -13.40 -3.98 40.56
C SER A 12 -12.59 -3.37 39.40
N PHE A 13 -11.68 -4.13 38.79
CA PHE A 13 -10.91 -3.66 37.65
C PHE A 13 -11.69 -3.86 36.35
N GLU A 14 -12.38 -2.82 35.89
CA GLU A 14 -12.94 -2.76 34.55
C GLU A 14 -11.96 -2.06 33.61
N GLY A 15 -11.50 -2.78 32.58
CA GLY A 15 -10.64 -2.23 31.54
C GLY A 15 -11.47 -1.67 30.40
N TYR A 16 -11.33 -0.37 30.13
CA TYR A 16 -11.90 0.26 28.93
C TYR A 16 -10.86 0.23 27.80
N SER A 17 -11.23 -0.35 26.67
CA SER A 17 -10.45 -0.27 25.43
C SER A 17 -10.97 0.87 24.58
N GLN A 18 -10.06 1.62 23.94
CA GLN A 18 -10.43 2.64 22.97
C GLN A 18 -10.46 2.03 21.56
N GLU A 19 -11.54 2.31 20.83
CA GLU A 19 -11.56 2.12 19.38
C GLU A 19 -10.81 3.27 18.71
N PHE A 20 -9.98 2.93 17.73
CA PHE A 20 -9.26 3.91 16.93
C PHE A 20 -9.55 3.67 15.44
N LEU A 21 -9.51 4.77 14.70
CA LEU A 21 -9.67 4.80 13.25
C LEU A 21 -8.56 5.69 12.72
N GLY A 22 -7.83 5.19 11.73
CA GLY A 22 -6.63 5.84 11.22
C GLY A 22 -6.47 5.67 9.73
N LYS A 23 -5.76 6.62 9.13
CA LYS A 23 -5.33 6.57 7.73
C LYS A 23 -3.87 6.99 7.66
N ALA A 24 -3.05 6.21 6.97
CA ALA A 24 -1.67 6.53 6.66
C ALA A 24 -1.46 6.60 5.15
N TYR A 25 -0.69 7.59 4.72
CA TYR A 25 -0.34 7.81 3.32
C TYR A 25 1.12 7.44 3.12
N TYR A 26 1.38 6.55 2.18
CA TYR A 26 2.72 6.05 1.86
C TYR A 26 3.06 6.38 0.41
N MET A 27 4.30 6.81 0.19
CA MET A 27 4.83 7.04 -1.15
C MET A 27 6.04 6.13 -1.36
N SER A 28 5.98 5.29 -2.38
CA SER A 28 7.10 4.47 -2.83
C SER A 28 7.83 5.16 -3.98
N LYS A 29 9.16 5.17 -3.91
CA LYS A 29 10.04 5.63 -4.98
C LYS A 29 11.06 4.56 -5.28
N SER A 30 10.96 4.00 -6.48
CA SER A 30 11.87 2.97 -6.96
C SER A 30 12.76 3.50 -8.08
N THR A 31 13.94 2.89 -8.25
CA THR A 31 14.88 3.24 -9.32
C THR A 31 15.16 2.02 -10.18
N VAL A 32 15.31 2.25 -11.49
CA VAL A 32 15.60 1.19 -12.48
C VAL A 32 16.80 1.65 -13.30
N ASN A 33 17.70 0.73 -13.64
CA ASN A 33 18.79 1.03 -14.55
C ASN A 33 18.21 1.40 -15.94
N MET A 34 18.60 2.58 -16.42
CA MET A 34 18.10 3.19 -17.66
C MET A 34 19.07 3.09 -18.84
N ASP A 35 20.14 2.30 -18.73
CA ASP A 35 21.21 2.20 -19.74
C ASP A 35 20.70 1.71 -21.10
N TRP A 36 19.62 0.94 -21.12
CA TRP A 36 18.95 0.49 -22.36
C TRP A 36 18.34 1.63 -23.18
N MET A 37 18.14 2.82 -22.59
CA MET A 37 17.64 4.01 -23.30
C MET A 37 18.72 4.81 -24.05
N LYS A 38 20.01 4.51 -23.85
CA LYS A 38 21.13 5.29 -24.41
C LYS A 38 21.09 5.43 -25.93
N ASN A 39 20.55 4.43 -26.63
CA ASN A 39 20.49 4.38 -28.09
C ASN A 39 19.18 4.97 -28.67
N MET A 40 18.34 5.61 -27.85
CA MET A 40 17.07 6.19 -28.30
C MET A 40 17.19 7.67 -28.63
N SER A 41 16.29 8.18 -29.48
CA SER A 41 16.21 9.62 -29.75
C SER A 41 15.85 10.42 -28.48
N PRO A 42 16.31 11.68 -28.35
CA PRO A 42 16.06 12.49 -27.16
C PRO A 42 14.58 12.63 -26.79
N GLU A 43 13.70 12.76 -27.79
CA GLU A 43 12.25 12.85 -27.58
C GLU A 43 11.66 11.56 -27.00
N ARG A 44 12.08 10.40 -27.51
CA ARG A 44 11.64 9.11 -26.98
C ARG A 44 12.15 8.89 -25.55
N GLN A 45 13.41 9.24 -25.28
CA GLN A 45 13.94 9.16 -23.92
C GLN A 45 13.12 10.01 -22.93
N LYS A 46 12.73 11.23 -23.34
CA LYS A 46 11.92 12.12 -22.51
C LYS A 46 10.53 11.53 -22.25
N TYR A 47 9.87 11.03 -23.28
CA TYR A 47 8.56 10.37 -23.14
C TYR A 47 8.62 9.14 -22.22
N MET A 48 9.61 8.27 -22.43
CA MET A 48 9.78 7.06 -21.61
C MET A 48 10.11 7.40 -20.15
N LYS A 49 10.99 8.38 -19.90
CA LYS A 49 11.28 8.83 -18.53
C LYS A 49 10.04 9.37 -17.82
N ALA A 50 9.19 10.12 -18.50
CA ALA A 50 7.94 10.61 -17.93
C ALA A 50 7.00 9.45 -17.54
N ARG A 51 6.82 8.46 -18.42
CA ARG A 51 6.03 7.25 -18.12
C ARG A 51 6.64 6.41 -16.99
N MET A 52 7.96 6.22 -16.99
CA MET A 52 8.67 5.50 -15.94
C MET A 52 8.54 6.20 -14.59
N LYS A 53 8.58 7.54 -14.55
CA LYS A 53 8.40 8.28 -13.30
C LYS A 53 7.05 7.97 -12.66
N THR A 54 5.96 8.04 -13.43
CA THR A 54 4.61 7.69 -12.94
C THR A 54 4.51 6.21 -12.52
N ALA A 55 5.28 5.35 -13.16
CA ALA A 55 5.31 3.91 -12.84
C ALA A 55 6.11 3.60 -11.56
N LEU A 56 7.17 4.37 -11.29
CA LEU A 56 8.13 4.12 -10.20
C LEU A 56 7.82 4.93 -8.94
N GLU A 57 7.06 6.01 -9.07
CA GLU A 57 6.53 6.80 -7.97
C GLU A 57 5.06 6.40 -7.75
N LYS A 58 4.82 5.59 -6.72
CA LYS A 58 3.48 5.05 -6.40
C LYS A 58 3.03 5.56 -5.04
N ASN A 59 1.76 5.94 -4.95
CA ASN A 59 1.13 6.31 -3.68
C ASN A 59 0.27 5.15 -3.19
N TYR A 60 0.25 4.94 -1.89
CA TYR A 60 -0.56 3.94 -1.23
C TYR A 60 -1.27 4.55 -0.03
N ILE A 61 -2.45 4.01 0.26
CA ILE A 61 -3.25 4.40 1.40
C ILE A 61 -3.46 3.16 2.25
N LEU A 62 -3.13 3.28 3.54
CA LEU A 62 -3.48 2.29 4.56
C LEU A 62 -4.60 2.87 5.42
N ASP A 63 -5.78 2.31 5.27
CA ASP A 63 -6.92 2.53 6.16
C ASP A 63 -6.89 1.45 7.24
N PHE A 64 -7.01 1.82 8.51
CA PHE A 64 -6.95 0.84 9.59
C PHE A 64 -7.82 1.23 10.79
N ASP A 65 -8.31 0.20 11.47
CA ASP A 65 -9.03 0.29 12.73
C ASP A 65 -8.49 -0.74 13.73
N SER A 66 -9.17 -0.90 14.86
CA SER A 66 -8.79 -1.84 15.93
C SER A 66 -8.84 -3.33 15.53
N LYS A 67 -9.44 -3.66 14.38
CA LYS A 67 -9.75 -5.04 13.95
C LYS A 67 -9.18 -5.38 12.58
N SER A 68 -9.13 -4.40 11.68
CA SER A 68 -8.83 -4.59 10.27
C SER A 68 -7.95 -3.49 9.69
N SER A 69 -7.28 -3.82 8.59
CA SER A 69 -6.53 -2.86 7.79
C SER A 69 -6.73 -3.15 6.31
N TYR A 70 -6.85 -2.09 5.53
CA TYR A 70 -6.97 -2.13 4.08
C TYR A 70 -5.87 -1.28 3.46
N PHE A 71 -5.01 -1.93 2.68
CA PHE A 71 -3.91 -1.29 1.98
C PHE A 71 -4.21 -1.31 0.48
N LYS A 72 -4.22 -0.14 -0.13
CA LYS A 72 -4.48 0.01 -1.57
C LYS A 72 -3.49 0.94 -2.25
N GLU A 73 -3.21 0.67 -3.51
CA GLU A 73 -2.49 1.60 -4.37
C GLU A 73 -3.46 2.72 -4.81
N GLU A 74 -3.06 3.97 -4.64
CA GLU A 74 -3.80 5.11 -5.16
C GLU A 74 -3.51 5.24 -6.67
N VAL A 75 -4.35 4.60 -7.48
CA VAL A 75 -4.22 4.66 -8.93
C VAL A 75 -4.72 6.01 -9.43
N THR A 76 -3.78 6.89 -9.77
CA THR A 76 -4.08 8.06 -10.60
C THR A 76 -4.34 7.55 -12.02
N LEU A 77 -5.57 7.74 -12.51
CA LEU A 77 -5.97 7.39 -13.88
C LEU A 77 -5.19 8.28 -14.86
N ASP A 78 -4.00 7.83 -15.28
CA ASP A 78 -3.32 8.40 -16.44
C ASP A 78 -4.15 8.01 -17.67
N ALA A 79 -4.91 8.97 -18.19
CA ALA A 79 -5.73 8.81 -19.38
C ALA A 79 -4.82 8.61 -20.60
N GLY A 80 -4.34 7.38 -20.82
CA GLY A 80 -3.48 7.13 -21.97
C GLY A 80 -2.93 5.72 -22.07
N GLY A 81 -3.71 4.81 -22.67
CA GLY A 81 -3.14 3.64 -23.34
C GLY A 81 -3.87 2.30 -23.17
N SER A 82 -5.19 2.26 -23.34
CA SER A 82 -5.82 1.03 -23.84
C SER A 82 -5.42 0.87 -25.30
N GLY A 83 -4.46 -0.01 -25.61
CA GLY A 83 -4.07 -0.21 -27.00
C GLY A 83 -3.03 -1.30 -27.22
N GLY A 84 -3.51 -2.49 -27.61
CA GLY A 84 -2.74 -3.47 -28.37
C GLY A 84 -2.20 -4.63 -27.54
N GLY A 85 -2.51 -5.86 -27.98
CA GLY A 85 -1.96 -7.12 -27.47
C GLY A 85 -0.47 -7.29 -27.75
N GLY A 86 0.34 -6.35 -27.27
CA GLY A 86 1.80 -6.40 -27.24
C GLY A 86 2.32 -6.55 -25.82
N PHE A 87 3.61 -6.93 -25.71
CA PHE A 87 4.35 -7.05 -24.45
C PHE A 87 4.04 -5.88 -23.50
N ASN A 88 3.49 -6.19 -22.31
CA ASN A 88 3.16 -5.19 -21.30
C ASN A 88 4.44 -4.66 -20.64
N TRP A 89 5.10 -3.73 -21.32
CA TRP A 89 6.33 -3.07 -20.86
C TRP A 89 6.16 -2.49 -19.45
N MET A 90 4.96 -1.98 -19.14
CA MET A 90 4.69 -1.39 -17.83
C MET A 90 4.81 -2.43 -16.71
N GLN A 91 4.24 -3.62 -16.92
CA GLN A 91 4.33 -4.74 -15.98
C GLN A 91 5.75 -5.29 -15.81
N PHE A 92 6.61 -5.17 -16.83
CA PHE A 92 8.04 -5.50 -16.72
C PHE A 92 8.80 -4.51 -15.83
N VAL A 93 8.43 -3.23 -15.87
CA VAL A 93 9.10 -2.16 -15.11
C VAL A 93 8.57 -2.05 -13.69
N THR A 94 7.26 -2.18 -13.48
CA THR A 94 6.63 -2.06 -12.15
C THR A 94 6.58 -3.38 -11.38
N GLY A 95 6.87 -4.50 -12.05
CA GLY A 95 6.55 -5.82 -11.54
C GLY A 95 5.03 -6.10 -11.57
N PRO A 96 4.62 -7.28 -11.06
CA PRO A 96 3.21 -7.60 -10.93
C PRO A 96 2.51 -6.57 -10.03
N ALA A 97 1.27 -6.20 -10.38
CA ALA A 97 0.45 -5.36 -9.51
C ALA A 97 0.32 -6.05 -8.14
N GLN A 98 0.68 -5.36 -7.07
CA GLN A 98 0.60 -5.91 -5.71
C GLN A 98 -0.84 -6.11 -5.25
N GLY A 99 -1.81 -5.48 -5.92
CA GLY A 99 -3.22 -5.58 -5.60
C GLY A 99 -3.58 -4.82 -4.32
N ASP A 100 -4.87 -4.76 -4.03
CA ASP A 100 -5.34 -4.29 -2.74
C ASP A 100 -5.18 -5.42 -1.74
N ILE A 101 -4.64 -5.12 -0.56
CA ILE A 101 -4.40 -6.10 0.51
C ILE A 101 -5.34 -5.79 1.65
N PHE A 102 -6.18 -6.77 1.98
CA PHE A 102 -7.02 -6.73 3.16
C PHE A 102 -6.48 -7.67 4.23
N LYS A 103 -6.45 -7.19 5.47
CA LYS A 103 -6.05 -7.98 6.62
C LYS A 103 -7.01 -7.77 7.78
N ASN A 104 -7.55 -8.87 8.29
CA ASN A 104 -8.36 -8.90 9.50
C ASN A 104 -7.64 -9.69 10.60
N ILE A 105 -7.36 -9.03 11.73
CA ILE A 105 -6.61 -9.63 12.83
C ILE A 105 -7.48 -10.61 13.63
N GLN A 106 -8.81 -10.39 13.66
CA GLN A 106 -9.75 -11.26 14.37
C GLN A 106 -9.93 -12.60 13.65
N GLU A 107 -10.04 -12.57 12.32
CA GLU A 107 -10.25 -13.77 11.52
C GLU A 107 -8.94 -14.44 11.07
N LYS A 108 -7.78 -13.80 11.30
CA LYS A 108 -6.46 -14.23 10.80
C LYS A 108 -6.45 -14.49 9.29
N THR A 109 -7.37 -13.86 8.56
CA THR A 109 -7.50 -13.95 7.11
C THR A 109 -6.72 -12.81 6.44
N TYR A 110 -6.01 -13.18 5.38
CA TYR A 110 -5.24 -12.29 4.51
C TYR A 110 -5.80 -12.49 3.11
N THR A 111 -6.21 -11.42 2.44
CA THR A 111 -6.77 -11.49 1.08
C THR A 111 -6.20 -10.37 0.23
#